data_AF-A0A356TFR1-F1
#
_entry.id   AF-A0A356TFR1-F1
#
_cell.length_a   1.000
_cell.length_b   1.000
_cell.length_c   1.000
_cell.angle_alpha   90.00
_cell.angle_beta   90.00
_cell.angle_gamma   90.00
#
_symmetry.space_group_name_H-M   'P 1'
#
loop_
_entity.id
_entity.type
_entity.pdbx_description
1 polymer ?
#
loop_
_entity_poly.entity_id
_entity_poly.type
_entity_poly.pdbx_seq_one_letter_code
_entity_poly.pdbx_strand_id
1 'polypeptide(L)' 'PPYLRDRARADAEQVWLLGQTNDYLGYLVPEYNYQLAETAPYLDQAPGDHYEETNSVGVDGWPTIRRELEALLAWSPDEG' A
#
# COMPACT_ATOMS: atom_id res chain seq x y z
N PRO A 1 -8.23 -14.33 -4.00
CA PRO A 1 -9.11 -13.32 -3.36
C PRO A 1 -8.28 -12.15 -2.80
N PRO A 2 -8.09 -11.03 -3.53
CA PRO A 2 -6.88 -10.24 -3.27
C PRO A 2 -7.07 -8.85 -2.64
N TYR A 3 -8.28 -8.33 -2.40
CA TYR A 3 -8.43 -6.94 -1.94
C TYR A 3 -8.58 -6.80 -0.42
N LEU A 4 -7.93 -5.80 0.18
CA LEU A 4 -8.04 -5.48 1.62
C LEU A 4 -9.49 -5.24 2.06
N ARG A 5 -10.30 -4.61 1.20
CA ARG A 5 -11.73 -4.35 1.48
C ARG A 5 -12.52 -5.64 1.75
N ASP A 6 -12.17 -6.72 1.07
CA ASP A 6 -12.89 -8.00 1.17
C ASP A 6 -12.53 -8.73 2.49
N ARG A 7 -11.51 -8.24 3.21
CA ARG A 7 -11.04 -8.73 4.52
C ARG A 7 -11.49 -7.86 5.69
N ALA A 8 -12.17 -6.75 5.42
CA ALA A 8 -12.78 -5.95 6.47
C ALA A 8 -13.89 -6.74 7.19
N ARG A 9 -14.35 -6.22 8.33
CA ARG A 9 -15.43 -6.83 9.13
C ARG A 9 -16.64 -7.17 8.25
N ALA A 10 -17.01 -8.45 8.24
CA ALA A 10 -18.11 -8.96 7.42
C ALA A 10 -19.49 -8.40 7.82
N ASP A 11 -19.62 -7.89 9.04
CA ASP A 11 -20.84 -7.28 9.59
C ASP A 11 -20.88 -5.76 9.44
N ALA A 12 -19.86 -5.14 8.83
CA ALA A 12 -19.85 -3.71 8.58
C ALA A 12 -20.88 -3.35 7.50
N GLU A 13 -21.74 -2.36 7.79
CA GLU A 13 -22.68 -1.82 6.79
C GLU A 13 -21.94 -1.14 5.62
N GLN A 14 -20.81 -0.50 5.92
CA GLN A 14 -19.96 0.17 4.94
C GLN A 14 -18.48 -0.06 5.24
N VAL A 15 -17.70 -0.26 4.18
CA VAL A 15 -16.23 -0.41 4.24
C VAL A 15 -15.60 0.73 3.48
N TRP A 16 -14.74 1.49 4.16
CA TRP A 16 -14.01 2.61 3.58
C TRP A 16 -12.51 2.31 3.64
N LEU A 17 -11.84 2.47 2.50
CA LEU A 17 -10.39 2.52 2.44
C LEU A 17 -10.00 3.97 2.18
N LEU A 18 -9.31 4.58 3.13
CA LEU A 18 -8.96 5.99 3.09
C LEU A 18 -7.44 6.13 2.96
N GLY A 19 -6.99 6.73 1.87
CA GLY A 19 -5.60 7.15 1.69
C GLY A 19 -5.39 8.59 2.16
N GLN A 20 -4.16 8.94 2.51
CA GLN A 20 -3.76 10.32 2.82
C GLN A 20 -4.56 10.98 3.95
N THR A 21 -4.90 10.20 4.99
CA THR A 21 -5.67 10.69 6.16
C THR A 21 -4.81 11.42 7.20
N ASN A 22 -3.50 11.20 7.17
CA ASN A 22 -2.50 11.92 7.95
C ASN A 22 -1.58 12.68 6.97
N ASP A 23 -0.32 12.24 6.85
CA ASP A 23 0.68 12.87 5.97
C ASP A 23 0.71 12.24 4.57
N TYR A 24 1.26 12.99 3.62
CA TYR A 24 1.62 12.48 2.30
C TYR A 24 3.12 12.19 2.24
N LEU A 25 3.45 10.90 2.10
CA LEU A 25 4.84 10.43 2.03
C LEU A 25 5.24 9.98 0.61
N GLY A 26 4.32 10.01 -0.34
CA GLY A 26 4.49 9.50 -1.69
C GLY A 26 3.51 8.37 -2.02
N TYR A 27 3.74 7.71 -3.15
CA TYR A 27 2.91 6.62 -3.65
C TYR A 27 3.22 5.28 -2.96
N LEU A 28 2.18 4.45 -2.82
CA LEU A 28 2.30 3.04 -2.47
C LEU A 28 2.13 2.22 -3.74
N VAL A 29 3.22 1.60 -4.19
CA VAL A 29 3.25 0.83 -5.45
C VAL A 29 3.28 -0.67 -5.13
N PRO A 30 2.32 -1.47 -5.62
CA PRO A 30 2.33 -2.93 -5.40
C PRO A 30 3.57 -3.61 -5.97
N GLU A 31 4.02 -4.68 -5.32
CA GLU A 31 5.27 -5.37 -5.67
C GLU A 31 5.28 -5.90 -7.11
N TYR A 32 4.11 -6.31 -7.61
CA TYR A 32 3.98 -6.82 -8.98
C TYR A 32 4.09 -5.72 -10.06
N ASN A 33 3.95 -4.45 -9.69
CA ASN A 33 4.00 -3.30 -10.59
C ASN A 33 5.28 -2.47 -10.45
N TYR A 34 6.04 -2.71 -9.37
CA TYR A 34 7.21 -1.89 -9.04
C TYR A 34 8.34 -2.10 -10.05
N GLN A 35 8.66 -1.07 -10.83
CA GLN A 35 9.72 -1.12 -11.82
C GLN A 35 10.65 0.10 -11.74
N LEU A 36 11.96 -0.16 -11.74
CA LEU A 36 12.98 0.89 -11.76
C LEU A 36 13.61 1.04 -13.14
N ALA A 37 14.04 2.25 -13.46
CA ALA A 37 14.89 2.50 -14.62
C ALA A 37 16.23 1.77 -14.48
N GLU A 38 16.72 1.17 -15.57
CA GLU A 38 17.96 0.38 -15.58
C GLU A 38 19.21 1.23 -15.31
N THR A 39 19.22 2.48 -15.78
CA THR A 39 20.41 3.35 -15.76
C THR A 39 20.47 4.30 -14.56
N ALA A 40 19.32 4.76 -14.08
CA ALA A 40 19.21 5.75 -13.01
C ALA A 40 18.01 5.45 -12.10
N PRO A 41 18.05 4.34 -11.34
CA PRO A 41 16.95 3.93 -10.48
C PRO A 41 16.61 5.04 -9.47
N TYR A 42 15.32 5.23 -9.21
CA TYR A 42 14.74 6.25 -8.31
C TYR A 42 14.88 7.71 -8.77
N LEU A 43 15.71 7.99 -9.78
CA LEU A 43 15.86 9.34 -10.35
C LEU A 43 15.03 9.48 -11.62
N ASP A 44 15.14 8.50 -12.52
CA ASP A 44 14.39 8.44 -13.77
C ASP A 44 13.26 7.40 -13.66
N GLN A 45 12.13 7.71 -14.29
CA GLN A 45 11.02 6.76 -14.40
C GLN A 45 11.37 5.62 -15.36
N ALA A 46 10.91 4.40 -15.05
CA ALA A 46 11.03 3.28 -15.97
C ALA A 46 10.14 3.49 -17.22
N PRO A 47 10.41 2.81 -18.35
CA PRO A 47 9.55 2.92 -19.54
C PRO A 47 8.11 2.49 -19.25
N GLY A 48 7.13 3.29 -19.67
CA GLY A 48 5.71 3.07 -19.40
C GLY A 48 5.19 4.02 -18.33
N ASP A 49 4.26 3.53 -17.50
CA ASP A 49 3.57 4.30 -16.47
C ASP A 49 4.17 3.99 -15.09
N HIS A 50 5.38 4.51 -14.85
CA HIS A 50 6.18 4.27 -13.64
C HIS A 50 6.69 5.58 -13.00
N TYR A 51 5.85 6.61 -12.97
CA TYR A 51 6.16 7.88 -12.30
C TYR A 51 6.15 7.73 -10.77
N GLU A 52 5.29 6.85 -10.28
CA GLU A 52 5.04 6.60 -8.88
C GLU A 52 6.27 6.07 -8.16
N GLU A 53 7.11 5.25 -8.80
CA GLU A 53 8.31 4.67 -8.21
C GLU A 53 9.35 5.73 -7.81
N THR A 54 9.50 6.80 -8.60
CA THR A 54 10.39 7.93 -8.28
C THR A 54 9.79 8.91 -7.26
N ASN A 55 8.51 8.74 -6.94
CA ASN A 55 7.75 9.55 -5.97
C ASN A 55 7.12 8.67 -4.88
N SER A 56 7.73 7.52 -4.59
CA SER A 56 7.25 6.54 -3.61
C SER A 56 8.09 6.52 -2.35
N VAL A 57 7.58 5.82 -1.33
CA VAL A 57 8.35 5.42 -0.14
C VAL A 57 9.25 4.20 -0.40
N GLY A 58 9.49 3.84 -1.66
CA GLY A 58 10.35 2.73 -2.07
C GLY A 58 9.65 1.37 -2.13
N VAL A 59 10.40 0.37 -2.57
CA VAL A 59 9.93 -0.99 -2.87
C VAL A 59 9.26 -1.68 -1.67
N ASP A 60 9.71 -1.40 -0.45
CA ASP A 60 9.20 -2.02 0.78
C ASP A 60 7.99 -1.28 1.38
N GLY A 61 7.61 -0.13 0.82
CA GLY A 61 6.55 0.72 1.35
C GLY A 61 5.18 0.03 1.39
N TRP A 62 4.71 -0.45 0.23
CA TRP A 62 3.44 -1.19 0.16
C TRP A 62 3.47 -2.52 0.93
N PRO A 63 4.50 -3.39 0.82
CA PRO A 63 4.61 -4.60 1.63
C PRO A 63 4.45 -4.34 3.13
N THR A 64 5.11 -3.29 3.64
CA THR A 64 5.07 -2.92 5.06
C THR A 64 3.67 -2.47 5.44
N ILE A 65 3.07 -1.53 4.70
CA ILE A 65 1.72 -1.02 4.98
C ILE A 65 0.68 -2.14 4.92
N ARG A 66 0.74 -3.00 3.90
CA ARG A 66 -0.15 -4.15 3.76
C ARG A 66 -0.10 -5.07 4.97
N ARG A 67 1.11 -5.40 5.45
CA ARG A 67 1.30 -6.24 6.65
C ARG A 67 0.66 -5.61 7.88
N GLU A 68 0.87 -4.33 8.12
CA GLU A 68 0.29 -3.66 9.30
C GLU A 68 -1.24 -3.55 9.20
N LEU A 69 -1.78 -3.30 8.01
CA LEU A 69 -3.22 -3.29 7.78
C LEU A 69 -3.84 -4.69 8.01
N GLU A 70 -3.18 -5.75 7.55
CA GLU A 70 -3.61 -7.13 7.82
C GLU A 70 -3.57 -7.44 9.33
N ALA A 71 -2.53 -7.01 10.05
CA ALA A 71 -2.43 -7.17 11.49
C ALA A 71 -3.54 -6.39 12.22
N LEU A 72 -3.83 -5.16 11.79
CA LEU A 72 -4.92 -4.35 12.35
C LEU A 72 -6.29 -4.99 12.11
N LEU A 73 -6.52 -5.57 10.94
CA LEU A 73 -7.77 -6.27 10.62
C LEU A 73 -7.95 -7.57 11.41
N ALA A 74 -6.85 -8.23 11.78
CA ALA A 74 -6.87 -9.44 12.60
C ALA A 74 -6.95 -9.15 14.11
N TRP A 75 -6.71 -7.91 14.53
CA TRP A 75 -6.71 -7.53 15.94
C TRP A 75 -8.13 -7.47 16.52
N SER A 76 -8.28 -7.96 17.74
CA SER A 76 -9.45 -7.76 18.59
C SER A 76 -8.99 -7.32 19.98
N PRO A 77 -9.73 -6.44 20.67
CA PRO A 77 -9.42 -6.12 22.06
C PRO A 77 -9.60 -7.36 22.94
N ASP A 78 -8.83 -7.44 24.03
CA ASP A 78 -9.04 -8.46 25.06
C ASP A 78 -10.44 -8.27 25.69
N GLU A 79 -11.15 -9.38 25.91
CA GLU A 79 -12.37 -9.36 26.73
C GLU A 79 -11.95 -9.11 28.18
N GLY A 80 -12.11 -7.86 28.63
CA GLY A 80 -11.86 -7.47 30.02
C GLY A 80 -12.79 -8.15 31.02
#